data_AF-A0A7Y7C308-F1
#
_entry.id   AF-A0A7Y7C308-F1
#
_cell.length_a   1.000
_cell.length_b   1.000
_cell.length_c   1.000
_cell.angle_alpha   90.00
_cell.angle_beta   90.00
_cell.angle_gamma   90.00
#
_symmetry.space_group_name_H-M   'P 1'
#
loop_
_entity.id
_entity.type
_entity.pdbx_description
1 polymer ?
#
loop_
_entity_poly.entity_id
_entity_poly.type
_entity_poly.pdbx_seq_one_letter_code
_entity_poly.pdbx_strand_id
1 'polypeptide(L)'
;MKAPLGKRKKQKATVLEVYGKLARLRFADTNVGWALLKEIEPQGAVSHPPKEDTCDAAVGDRVRARWSTAITLTKGTVDEVYGKLAHIQFDDKDVDWALCADLKPIEEAESDEGGDVEESGASAAVTQCKRACNGNCKGARNKAKCVGACRRSCE
;
A
#
# COMPACT_ATOMS: atom_id res chain seq x y z
N MET A 1 20.07 15.32 17.97
CA MET A 1 20.03 13.90 18.40
C MET A 1 20.78 13.02 17.40
N LYS A 2 21.22 11.84 17.81
CA LYS A 2 21.84 10.83 16.94
C LYS A 2 20.93 9.62 16.83
N ALA A 3 20.84 9.04 15.63
CA ALA A 3 20.03 7.85 15.36
C ALA A 3 20.80 6.86 14.47
N PRO A 4 20.51 5.55 14.57
CA PRO A 4 21.11 4.54 13.71
C PRO A 4 20.66 4.70 12.25
N LEU A 5 21.62 4.74 11.34
CA LEU A 5 21.44 4.58 9.89
C LEU A 5 22.10 3.24 9.50
N GLY A 6 21.29 2.20 9.35
CA GLY A 6 21.75 0.83 9.13
C GLY A 6 22.46 0.19 10.34
N LYS A 7 23.10 -0.98 10.15
CA LYS A 7 23.61 -1.81 11.25
C LYS A 7 24.80 -1.25 12.03
N ARG A 8 25.51 -0.22 11.52
CA ARG A 8 26.83 0.16 12.05
C ARG A 8 27.10 1.65 12.25
N LYS A 9 26.23 2.56 11.78
CA LYS A 9 26.54 3.99 11.79
C LYS A 9 25.45 4.79 12.47
N LYS A 10 25.82 5.62 13.46
CA LYS A 10 24.92 6.63 14.04
C LYS A 10 25.18 7.96 13.37
N GLN A 11 24.13 8.64 12.93
CA GLN A 11 24.23 9.97 12.32
C GLN A 11 23.33 10.97 13.02
N LYS A 12 23.65 12.26 12.85
CA LYS A 12 22.78 13.34 13.29
C LYS A 12 21.48 13.25 12.51
N ALA A 13 20.37 13.24 13.25
CA ALA A 13 19.04 13.23 12.69
C ALA A 13 18.14 14.19 13.46
N THR A 14 17.05 14.59 12.83
CA THR A 14 15.96 15.37 13.43
C THR A 14 14.72 14.49 13.44
N VAL A 15 14.06 14.35 14.59
CA VAL A 15 12.76 13.69 14.65
C VAL A 15 11.75 14.54 13.92
N LEU A 16 11.11 13.93 12.93
CA LEU A 16 9.94 14.48 12.28
C LEU A 16 8.70 14.11 13.08
N GLU A 17 8.52 12.81 13.32
CA GLU A 17 7.33 12.27 13.97
C GLU A 17 7.65 11.01 14.77
N VAL A 18 6.77 10.68 15.71
CA VAL A 18 6.93 9.58 16.68
C VAL A 18 5.72 8.67 16.58
N TYR A 19 5.97 7.37 16.52
CA TYR A 19 4.99 6.34 16.21
C TYR A 19 5.21 5.18 17.19
N GLY A 20 4.53 5.22 18.33
CA GLY A 20 4.71 4.22 19.39
C GLY A 20 6.16 4.15 19.90
N LYS A 21 6.89 3.10 19.51
CA LYS A 21 8.31 2.86 19.86
C LYS A 21 9.29 3.26 18.76
N LEU A 22 8.81 3.70 17.59
CA LEU A 22 9.61 4.13 16.45
C LEU A 22 9.52 5.66 16.29
N ALA A 23 10.58 6.27 15.75
CA ALA A 23 10.56 7.66 15.31
C ALA A 23 10.98 7.75 13.84
N ARG A 24 10.24 8.55 13.08
CA ARG A 24 10.61 8.96 11.73
C ARG A 24 11.60 10.10 11.83
N LEU A 25 12.73 9.92 11.19
CA LEU A 25 13.89 10.76 11.34
C LEU A 25 14.31 11.30 9.97
N ARG A 26 14.64 12.59 9.93
CA ARG A 26 15.38 13.18 8.81
C ARG A 26 16.86 13.21 9.17
N PHE A 27 17.65 12.44 8.44
CA PHE A 27 19.11 12.46 8.53
C PHE A 27 19.69 13.70 7.85
N ALA A 28 20.92 14.06 8.22
CA ALA A 28 21.59 15.28 7.74
C ALA A 28 21.85 15.27 6.22
N ASP A 29 21.87 14.09 5.60
CA ASP A 29 22.05 13.83 4.17
C ASP A 29 20.72 13.80 3.41
N THR A 30 19.70 14.51 3.91
CA THR A 30 18.31 14.59 3.40
C THR A 30 17.52 13.29 3.35
N ASN A 31 18.13 12.15 3.69
CA ASN A 31 17.44 10.86 3.78
C ASN A 31 16.45 10.83 4.95
N VAL A 32 15.32 10.18 4.72
CA VAL A 32 14.34 9.88 5.76
C VAL A 32 14.49 8.41 6.12
N GLY A 33 14.50 8.10 7.42
CA GLY A 33 14.52 6.72 7.88
C GLY A 33 13.87 6.57 9.24
N TRP A 34 13.77 5.32 9.67
CA TRP A 34 13.08 4.93 10.89
C TRP A 34 14.10 4.43 11.91
N ALA A 35 13.91 4.79 13.18
CA ALA A 35 14.70 4.21 14.27
C ALA A 35 13.86 4.02 15.53
N LEU A 36 14.24 3.03 16.34
CA LEU A 36 13.60 2.81 17.63
C LEU A 36 13.99 3.90 18.63
N LEU A 37 13.02 4.36 19.40
CA LEU A 37 13.19 5.35 20.47
C LEU A 37 14.32 4.98 21.46
N LYS A 38 14.48 3.68 21.75
CA LYS A 38 15.54 3.16 22.63
C LYS A 38 16.97 3.33 22.05
N GLU A 39 17.08 3.43 20.73
CA GLU A 39 18.34 3.49 19.99
C GLU A 39 18.74 4.94 19.65
N ILE A 40 17.85 5.89 19.93
CA ILE A 40 18.04 7.32 19.71
C ILE A 40 18.75 7.93 20.92
N GLU A 41 19.75 8.77 20.64
CA GLU A 41 20.53 9.46 21.67
C GLU A 41 20.33 11.00 21.63
N PRO A 42 20.13 11.64 22.80
CA PRO A 42 19.98 11.01 24.13
C PRO A 42 18.64 10.26 24.29
N GLN A 43 18.63 9.19 25.09
CA GLN A 43 17.41 8.46 25.41
C GLN A 43 16.43 9.40 26.13
N GLY A 44 15.19 9.47 25.63
CA GLY A 44 14.20 10.44 26.13
C GLY A 44 14.20 11.79 25.41
N ALA A 45 14.99 11.97 24.34
CA ALA A 45 14.91 13.16 23.47
C ALA A 45 13.53 13.35 22.80
N VAL A 46 12.69 12.32 22.85
CA VAL A 46 11.38 12.28 22.23
C VAL A 46 10.35 12.02 23.32
N SER A 47 9.54 13.03 23.60
CA SER A 47 8.47 12.93 24.59
C SER A 47 7.26 12.25 23.95
N HIS A 48 6.96 11.04 24.45
CA HIS A 48 5.75 10.23 24.33
C HIS A 48 5.03 10.11 22.96
N PRO A 49 4.74 8.89 22.48
CA PRO A 49 3.92 8.71 21.29
C PRO A 49 2.48 9.23 21.52
N PRO A 50 1.80 9.76 20.48
CA PRO A 50 0.38 10.11 20.58
C PRO A 50 -0.44 8.87 20.94
N LYS A 51 -1.40 9.04 21.86
CA LYS A 51 -2.17 7.95 22.48
C LYS A 51 -3.20 7.29 21.54
N GLU A 52 -3.37 7.83 20.34
CA GLU A 52 -4.46 7.50 19.41
C GLU A 52 -3.97 6.81 18.11
N ASP A 53 -2.70 6.42 18.07
CA ASP A 53 -2.07 5.81 16.88
C ASP A 53 -2.29 4.29 16.86
N THR A 54 -3.46 3.84 16.38
CA THR A 54 -3.73 2.41 16.11
C THR A 54 -3.60 2.08 14.62
N CYS A 55 -3.24 0.84 14.34
CA CYS A 55 -3.18 0.26 13.01
C CYS A 55 -4.31 -0.75 12.85
N ASP A 56 -5.05 -0.67 11.75
CA ASP A 56 -6.12 -1.62 11.44
C ASP A 56 -5.58 -2.92 10.81
N ALA A 57 -4.34 -2.92 10.31
CA ALA A 57 -3.71 -4.10 9.74
C ALA A 57 -3.24 -5.05 10.85
N ALA A 58 -3.44 -6.35 10.63
CA ALA A 58 -2.98 -7.42 11.48
C ALA A 58 -1.72 -8.10 10.92
N VAL A 59 -0.96 -8.74 11.80
CA VAL A 59 0.13 -9.63 11.39
C VAL A 59 -0.44 -10.78 10.57
N GLY A 60 0.12 -11.00 9.39
CA GLY A 60 -0.35 -11.95 8.38
C GLY A 60 -1.09 -11.29 7.21
N ASP A 61 -1.52 -10.03 7.33
CA ASP A 61 -2.28 -9.37 6.28
C ASP A 61 -1.45 -9.18 5.00
N ARG A 62 -2.07 -9.49 3.86
CA ARG A 62 -1.51 -9.25 2.53
C ARG A 62 -1.81 -7.82 2.09
N VAL A 63 -0.76 -7.03 1.96
CA VAL A 63 -0.85 -5.59 1.70
C VAL A 63 0.01 -5.18 0.52
N ARG A 64 -0.35 -4.05 -0.08
CA ARG A 64 0.45 -3.28 -1.01
C ARG A 64 0.91 -2.02 -0.29
N ALA A 65 2.22 -1.79 -0.28
CA ALA A 65 2.81 -0.63 0.37
C ALA A 65 3.95 -0.05 -0.49
N ARG A 66 4.27 1.22 -0.25
CA ARG A 66 5.44 1.84 -0.86
C ARG A 66 6.68 1.34 -0.15
N TRP A 67 7.64 0.85 -0.91
CA TRP A 67 8.99 0.62 -0.40
C TRP A 67 9.72 1.96 -0.32
N SER A 68 10.07 2.42 0.88
CA SER A 68 10.78 3.68 1.12
C SER A 68 10.14 4.86 0.35
N THR A 69 10.90 5.52 -0.55
CA THR A 69 10.41 6.62 -1.38
C THR A 69 9.90 6.19 -2.76
N ALA A 70 9.84 4.90 -3.07
CA ALA A 70 9.42 4.38 -4.37
C ALA A 70 8.01 4.87 -4.72
N ILE A 71 7.75 5.16 -6.00
CA ILE A 71 6.43 5.64 -6.45
C ILE A 71 5.42 4.48 -6.54
N THR A 72 5.93 3.28 -6.82
CA THR A 72 5.12 2.06 -6.99
C THR A 72 4.81 1.39 -5.67
N LEU A 73 3.63 0.80 -5.58
CA LEU A 73 3.26 -0.07 -4.47
C LEU A 73 3.74 -1.49 -4.75
N THR A 74 4.49 -2.05 -3.81
CA THR A 74 5.00 -3.43 -3.83
C THR A 74 4.14 -4.28 -2.90
N LYS A 75 3.92 -5.54 -3.28
CA LYS A 75 3.16 -6.50 -2.46
C LYS A 75 4.05 -7.04 -1.35
N GLY A 76 3.47 -7.24 -0.19
CA GLY A 76 4.12 -7.86 0.94
C GLY A 76 3.12 -8.36 1.97
N THR A 77 3.67 -8.93 3.03
CA THR A 77 2.92 -9.43 4.18
C THR A 77 3.32 -8.63 5.41
N VAL A 78 2.33 -8.23 6.20
CA VAL A 78 2.59 -7.63 7.51
C VAL A 78 3.12 -8.70 8.47
N ASP A 79 4.31 -8.51 9.02
CA ASP A 79 4.93 -9.45 9.96
C ASP A 79 5.05 -8.88 11.39
N GLU A 80 5.05 -7.55 11.55
CA GLU A 80 4.96 -6.87 12.85
C GLU A 80 4.10 -5.60 12.77
N VAL A 81 3.44 -5.23 13.88
CA VAL A 81 2.66 -3.99 13.98
C VAL A 81 3.05 -3.24 15.27
N TYR A 82 3.37 -1.95 15.15
CA TYR A 82 3.64 -1.06 16.28
C TYR A 82 2.88 0.26 16.17
N GLY A 83 1.83 0.42 16.99
CA GLY A 83 0.99 1.61 16.94
C GLY A 83 0.30 1.71 15.58
N LYS A 84 0.54 2.79 14.83
CA LYS A 84 0.05 3.00 13.45
C LYS A 84 1.02 2.56 12.34
N LEU A 85 2.09 1.83 12.67
CA LEU A 85 3.05 1.30 11.71
C LEU A 85 2.92 -0.21 11.57
N ALA A 86 3.08 -0.68 10.35
CA ALA A 86 3.26 -2.08 10.01
C ALA A 86 4.66 -2.29 9.43
N HIS A 87 5.36 -3.31 9.91
CA HIS A 87 6.51 -3.89 9.24
C HIS A 87 5.98 -4.80 8.14
N ILE A 88 6.62 -4.73 6.98
CA ILE A 88 6.18 -5.44 5.79
C ILE A 88 7.39 -6.21 5.26
N GLN A 89 7.21 -7.53 5.18
CA GLN A 89 8.06 -8.39 4.40
C GLN A 89 7.55 -8.39 2.95
N PHE A 90 8.23 -7.70 2.06
CA PHE A 90 7.89 -7.68 0.63
C PHE A 90 8.23 -9.02 -0.04
N ASP A 91 7.52 -9.31 -1.12
CA ASP A 91 7.65 -10.57 -1.88
C ASP A 91 9.05 -10.73 -2.53
N ASP A 92 9.77 -9.62 -2.73
CA ASP A 92 11.15 -9.58 -3.23
C ASP A 92 12.21 -9.81 -2.14
N LYS A 93 11.78 -10.13 -0.91
CA LYS A 93 12.57 -10.37 0.30
C LYS A 93 13.14 -9.12 0.98
N ASP A 94 12.82 -7.93 0.49
CA ASP A 94 13.12 -6.71 1.23
C ASP A 94 12.10 -6.46 2.34
N VAL A 95 12.48 -5.63 3.31
CA VAL A 95 11.64 -5.25 4.45
C VAL A 95 11.58 -3.74 4.60
N ASP A 96 10.42 -3.23 5.01
CA ASP A 96 10.29 -1.81 5.38
C ASP A 96 9.13 -1.58 6.35
N TRP A 97 9.14 -0.41 6.98
CA TRP A 97 8.07 0.09 7.82
C TRP A 97 7.19 1.06 7.04
N ALA A 98 5.88 0.82 7.04
CA ALA A 98 4.89 1.71 6.43
C ALA A 98 3.81 2.13 7.42
N LEU A 99 3.19 3.28 7.16
CA LEU A 99 2.01 3.72 7.89
C LEU A 99 0.82 2.88 7.49
N CYS A 100 0.02 2.47 8.47
CA CYS A 100 -1.17 1.67 8.21
C CYS A 100 -2.19 2.39 7.31
N ALA A 101 -2.24 3.72 7.39
CA ALA A 101 -3.05 4.55 6.49
C ALA A 101 -2.59 4.50 5.01
N ASP A 102 -1.32 4.17 4.76
CA ASP A 102 -0.74 4.05 3.42
C ASP A 102 -0.84 2.63 2.84
N LEU A 103 -1.21 1.64 3.67
CA LEU A 103 -1.41 0.27 3.24
C LEU A 103 -2.65 0.17 2.35
N LYS A 104 -2.52 -0.58 1.27
CA LYS A 104 -3.66 -0.98 0.44
C LYS A 104 -3.88 -2.48 0.60
N PRO A 105 -5.09 -2.94 0.96
CA PRO A 105 -5.38 -4.36 0.97
C PRO A 105 -5.12 -4.93 -0.44
N ILE A 106 -4.57 -6.14 -0.46
CA ILE A 106 -4.63 -6.97 -1.66
C ILE A 106 -6.01 -7.60 -1.60
N GLU A 107 -6.99 -7.01 -2.31
CA GLU A 107 -8.14 -7.81 -2.71
C GLU A 107 -7.56 -8.94 -3.55
N GLU A 108 -7.48 -10.12 -2.96
CA GLU A 108 -7.40 -11.34 -3.73
C GLU A 108 -8.67 -11.33 -4.57
N ALA A 109 -8.51 -11.11 -5.88
CA ALA A 109 -9.50 -11.60 -6.81
C ALA A 109 -9.50 -13.11 -6.62
N GLU A 110 -10.34 -13.58 -5.70
CA GLU A 110 -10.76 -14.96 -5.68
C GLU A 110 -11.25 -15.25 -7.09
N SER A 111 -10.62 -16.23 -7.72
CA SER A 111 -11.25 -16.97 -8.79
C SER A 111 -12.49 -17.63 -8.18
N ASP A 112 -13.60 -16.90 -8.09
CA ASP A 112 -14.89 -17.46 -7.73
C ASP A 112 -15.66 -17.72 -9.03
N GLU A 113 -15.56 -18.96 -9.49
CA GLU A 113 -16.60 -19.53 -10.34
C GLU A 113 -17.90 -19.58 -9.54
N GLY A 114 -18.78 -18.63 -9.80
CA GLY A 114 -20.22 -18.80 -9.66
C GLY A 114 -20.83 -18.42 -8.30
N GLY A 115 -21.54 -17.29 -8.28
CA GLY A 115 -22.48 -16.99 -7.20
C GLY A 115 -23.13 -15.63 -7.35
N ASP A 116 -24.38 -15.65 -7.82
CA ASP A 116 -25.32 -14.54 -8.00
C ASP A 116 -25.20 -13.37 -7.00
N VAL A 117 -25.09 -12.16 -7.54
CA VAL A 117 -25.55 -10.94 -6.86
C VAL A 117 -26.54 -10.25 -7.77
N GLU A 118 -27.82 -10.46 -7.46
CA GLU A 118 -28.87 -9.52 -7.81
C GLU A 118 -28.54 -8.16 -7.17
N GLU A 119 -28.07 -7.21 -7.97
CA GLU A 119 -28.21 -5.79 -7.65
C GLU A 119 -28.55 -5.01 -8.93
N SER A 120 -29.81 -4.55 -8.98
CA SER A 120 -30.25 -3.40 -9.78
C SER A 120 -30.01 -3.46 -11.30
N GLY A 121 -30.66 -4.43 -11.94
CA GLY A 121 -31.65 -4.29 -13.04
C GLY A 121 -31.41 -3.47 -14.32
N ALA A 122 -30.44 -2.55 -14.40
CA ALA A 122 -30.24 -1.73 -15.61
C ALA A 122 -28.77 -1.49 -16.00
N SER A 123 -27.82 -1.64 -15.07
CA SER A 123 -26.42 -1.23 -15.33
C SER A 123 -25.46 -2.40 -15.59
N ALA A 124 -25.76 -3.59 -15.06
CA ALA A 124 -24.89 -4.77 -15.18
C ALA A 124 -24.87 -5.32 -16.61
N ALA A 125 -26.04 -5.49 -17.24
CA ALA A 125 -26.16 -6.01 -18.61
C ALA A 125 -25.52 -5.07 -19.66
N VAL A 126 -25.73 -3.76 -19.49
CA VAL A 126 -25.11 -2.70 -20.32
C VAL A 126 -23.58 -2.76 -20.19
N THR A 127 -23.08 -2.92 -18.97
CA THR A 127 -21.65 -3.03 -18.70
C THR A 127 -21.05 -4.30 -19.28
N GLN A 128 -21.74 -5.44 -19.15
CA GLN A 128 -21.32 -6.71 -19.72
C GLN A 128 -21.29 -6.67 -21.26
N CYS A 129 -22.31 -6.09 -21.89
CA CYS A 129 -22.37 -5.87 -23.33
C CYS A 129 -21.21 -4.99 -23.82
N LYS A 130 -20.94 -3.86 -23.14
CA LYS A 130 -19.83 -2.95 -23.49
C LYS A 130 -18.46 -3.60 -23.34
N ARG A 131 -18.29 -4.55 -22.41
CA ARG A 131 -17.05 -5.35 -22.22
C ARG A 131 -16.86 -6.38 -23.33
N ALA A 132 -17.94 -7.04 -23.80
CA ALA A 132 -17.88 -8.06 -24.85
C ALA A 132 -17.51 -7.50 -26.24
N CYS A 133 -17.77 -6.20 -26.50
CA CYS A 133 -17.54 -5.57 -27.80
C CYS A 133 -16.09 -5.65 -28.32
N ASN A 134 -15.08 -5.60 -27.45
CA ASN A 134 -13.68 -5.67 -27.88
C ASN A 134 -13.32 -7.07 -28.41
N GLY A 135 -13.91 -8.11 -27.83
CA GLY A 135 -13.79 -9.50 -28.29
C GLY A 135 -14.57 -9.73 -29.57
N ASN A 136 -15.81 -9.25 -29.64
CA ASN A 136 -16.70 -9.45 -30.79
C ASN A 136 -16.21 -8.75 -32.07
N CYS A 137 -15.41 -7.70 -31.93
CA CYS A 137 -14.80 -6.97 -33.04
C CYS A 137 -13.36 -7.45 -33.39
N LYS A 138 -12.91 -8.57 -32.84
CA LYS A 138 -11.58 -9.15 -33.13
C LYS A 138 -11.59 -9.74 -34.55
N GLY A 139 -11.10 -8.96 -35.52
CA GLY A 139 -11.05 -9.34 -36.95
C GLY A 139 -11.77 -8.36 -37.88
N ALA A 140 -12.45 -7.35 -37.34
CA ALA A 140 -13.09 -6.31 -38.14
C ALA A 140 -12.04 -5.44 -38.87
N ARG A 141 -12.28 -5.16 -40.15
CA ARG A 141 -11.42 -4.33 -41.01
C ARG A 141 -11.17 -2.92 -40.43
N ASN A 142 -12.10 -2.40 -39.62
CA ASN A 142 -11.90 -1.23 -38.78
C ASN A 142 -12.45 -1.49 -37.37
N LYS A 143 -11.55 -1.95 -36.48
CA LYS A 143 -11.87 -2.36 -35.12
C LYS A 143 -12.48 -1.23 -34.28
N ALA A 144 -11.96 -0.01 -34.38
CA ALA A 144 -12.46 1.13 -33.61
C ALA A 144 -13.92 1.48 -33.97
N LYS A 145 -14.25 1.48 -35.27
CA LYS A 145 -15.62 1.73 -35.75
C LYS A 145 -16.59 0.63 -35.29
N CYS A 146 -16.15 -0.63 -35.33
CA CYS A 146 -16.93 -1.78 -34.86
C CYS A 146 -17.21 -1.71 -33.34
N VAL A 147 -16.18 -1.46 -32.52
CA VAL A 147 -16.33 -1.35 -31.06
C VAL A 147 -17.23 -0.17 -30.69
N GLY A 148 -17.07 0.97 -31.38
CA GLY A 148 -17.91 2.14 -31.16
C GLY A 148 -19.39 1.89 -31.50
N ALA A 149 -19.68 1.17 -32.58
CA ALA A 149 -21.05 0.81 -32.94
C ALA A 149 -21.65 -0.20 -31.93
N CYS A 150 -20.89 -1.24 -31.59
CA CYS A 150 -21.30 -2.25 -30.62
C CYS A 150 -21.64 -1.65 -29.25
N ARG A 151 -20.81 -0.72 -28.75
CA ARG A 151 -21.04 -0.07 -27.44
C ARG A 151 -22.28 0.82 -27.42
N ARG A 152 -22.64 1.43 -28.55
CA ARG A 152 -23.88 2.24 -28.69
C ARG A 152 -25.13 1.37 -28.77
N SER A 153 -25.00 0.12 -29.20
CA SER A 153 -26.09 -0.86 -29.22
C SER A 153 -26.32 -1.53 -27.85
N CYS A 154 -25.49 -1.22 -26.86
CA CYS A 154 -25.59 -1.73 -25.49
C CYS A 154 -26.30 -0.76 -24.54
N GLU A 155 -26.80 0.39 -25.02
CA GLU A 155 -27.48 1.43 -24.22
C GLU A 155 -29.00 1.26 -24.25
#